data_AF-A0A940VG74-F1
#
_entry.id   AF-A0A940VG74-F1
#
_cell.length_a   1.000
_cell.length_b   1.000
_cell.length_c   1.000
_cell.angle_alpha   90.00
_cell.angle_beta   90.00
_cell.angle_gamma   90.00
#
_symmetry.space_group_name_H-M   'P 1'
#
loop_
_entity.id
_entity.type
_entity.pdbx_description
1 polymer ?
#
loop_
_entity_poly.entity_id
_entity_poly.type
_entity_poly.pdbx_seq_one_letter_code
_entity_poly.pdbx_strand_id
1 'polypeptide(L)'
;MPEATFWFSSPFREWIGQRTVTVRWEDRITLREVLERLGAEHAAFRVNVTDGGLTQDSFNHLAAVIVDGDFLALHSTVPAGAEVHVFTPLAGGAGRPTKDPTRALRATLAWPSPLVNVKVSYMAATHRPPFSRAN
;
A
#
# COMPACT_ATOMS: atom_id res chain seq x y z
N MET A 1 -5.67 3.09 30.19
CA MET A 1 -6.02 2.42 28.92
C MET A 1 -5.63 3.38 27.81
N PRO A 2 -4.62 3.05 26.98
CA PRO A 2 -4.27 3.88 25.83
C PRO A 2 -5.40 3.95 24.80
N GLU A 3 -5.53 5.11 24.16
CA GLU A 3 -6.53 5.36 23.11
C GLU A 3 -5.96 6.31 22.04
N ALA A 4 -6.52 6.28 20.83
CA ALA A 4 -6.23 7.22 19.75
C ALA A 4 -7.51 7.53 18.98
N THR A 5 -7.57 8.72 18.38
CA THR A 5 -8.72 9.16 17.59
C THR A 5 -8.40 9.09 16.11
N PHE A 6 -9.19 8.33 15.37
CA PHE A 6 -9.06 8.16 13.93
C PHE A 6 -10.05 9.06 13.22
N TRP A 7 -9.56 9.93 12.36
CA TRP A 7 -10.36 10.75 11.46
C TRP A 7 -10.34 10.15 10.05
N PHE A 8 -11.51 9.96 9.45
CA PHE A 8 -11.67 9.31 8.15
C PHE A 8 -12.20 10.29 7.08
N SER A 9 -11.52 10.35 5.93
CA SER A 9 -12.05 10.99 4.73
C SER A 9 -13.04 10.09 3.98
N SER A 10 -13.69 10.62 2.95
CA SER A 10 -14.29 9.75 1.92
C SER A 10 -13.21 8.91 1.22
N PRO A 11 -13.49 7.65 0.85
CA PRO A 11 -14.76 6.93 1.07
C PRO A 11 -14.87 6.22 2.43
N PHE A 12 -13.79 6.19 3.22
CA PHE A 12 -13.72 5.44 4.48
C PHE A 12 -14.81 5.80 5.49
N ARG A 13 -15.10 7.11 5.65
CA ARG A 13 -16.18 7.57 6.53
C ARG A 13 -17.56 7.06 6.12
N GLU A 14 -17.79 6.83 4.82
CA GLU A 14 -19.07 6.31 4.32
C GLU A 14 -19.17 4.81 4.60
N TRP A 15 -18.05 4.08 4.53
CA TRP A 15 -18.02 2.65 4.86
C TRP A 15 -18.16 2.37 6.36
N ILE A 16 -17.63 3.24 7.20
CA ILE A 16 -17.73 3.16 8.67
C ILE A 16 -19.06 3.75 9.15
N GLY A 17 -19.60 4.73 8.43
CA GLY A 17 -20.78 5.51 8.82
C GLY A 17 -20.48 6.63 9.82
N GLN A 18 -19.21 6.83 10.18
CA GLN A 18 -18.75 7.85 11.10
C GLN A 18 -17.48 8.52 10.57
N ARG A 19 -17.35 9.83 10.83
CA ARG A 19 -16.16 10.60 10.43
C ARG A 19 -14.98 10.38 11.38
N THR A 20 -15.26 10.08 12.64
CA THR A 20 -14.25 9.94 13.70
C THR A 20 -14.55 8.72 14.54
N VAL A 21 -13.54 7.91 14.83
CA VAL A 21 -13.64 6.75 15.73
C VAL A 21 -12.52 6.81 16.75
N THR A 22 -12.87 6.73 18.04
CA THR A 22 -11.88 6.58 19.11
C THR A 22 -11.66 5.10 19.39
N VAL A 23 -10.42 4.64 19.22
CA VAL A 23 -10.04 3.24 19.43
C VAL A 23 -9.24 3.15 20.72
N ARG A 24 -9.57 2.15 21.55
CA ARG A 24 -8.92 1.90 22.84
C ARG A 24 -8.31 0.50 22.88
N TRP A 25 -7.20 0.35 23.58
CA TRP A 25 -6.49 -0.93 23.71
C TRP A 25 -5.79 -1.06 25.07
N GLU A 26 -5.29 -2.25 25.42
CA GLU A 26 -4.70 -2.51 26.73
C GLU A 26 -3.20 -2.19 26.80
N ASP A 27 -2.41 -2.69 25.82
CA ASP A 27 -0.95 -2.50 25.78
C ASP A 27 -0.52 -1.73 24.53
N ARG A 28 -0.39 -2.44 23.40
CA ARG A 28 -0.06 -1.88 22.08
C ARG A 28 -1.08 -2.32 21.06
N ILE A 29 -1.21 -1.53 20.01
CA ILE A 29 -2.00 -1.88 18.84
C ILE A 29 -1.28 -1.38 17.59
N THR A 30 -1.31 -2.17 16.54
CA THR A 30 -0.83 -1.77 15.22
C THR A 30 -1.96 -1.23 14.37
N LEU A 31 -1.62 -0.45 13.34
CA LEU A 31 -2.60 0.05 12.38
C LEU A 31 -3.38 -1.10 11.73
N ARG A 32 -2.73 -2.22 11.39
CA ARG A 32 -3.37 -3.45 10.90
C ARG A 32 -4.48 -3.92 11.84
N GLU A 33 -4.16 -4.10 13.12
CA GLU A 33 -5.11 -4.61 14.11
C GLU A 33 -6.31 -3.67 14.28
N VAL A 34 -6.08 -2.35 14.20
CA VAL A 34 -7.18 -1.37 14.19
C VAL A 34 -8.09 -1.59 12.98
N LEU A 35 -7.53 -1.72 11.79
CA LEU A 35 -8.30 -1.91 10.55
C LEU A 35 -9.05 -3.25 10.54
N GLU A 36 -8.45 -4.30 11.10
CA GLU A 36 -9.08 -5.62 11.26
C GLU A 36 -10.26 -5.55 12.23
N ARG A 37 -10.12 -4.84 13.37
CA ARG A 37 -11.23 -4.60 14.31
C ARG A 37 -12.37 -3.82 13.64
N LEU A 38 -12.04 -2.73 12.94
CA LEU A 38 -13.03 -1.96 12.17
C LEU A 38 -13.70 -2.80 11.08
N GLY A 39 -12.98 -3.71 10.43
CA GLY A 39 -13.54 -4.65 9.47
C GLY A 39 -14.45 -5.70 10.10
N ALA A 40 -14.21 -6.10 11.35
CA ALA A 40 -15.10 -6.98 12.09
C ALA A 40 -16.43 -6.29 12.45
N GLU A 41 -16.38 -4.99 12.76
CA GLU A 41 -17.54 -4.19 13.18
C GLU A 41 -18.34 -3.61 12.00
N HIS A 42 -17.68 -3.29 10.89
CA HIS A 42 -18.29 -2.61 9.75
C HIS A 42 -18.15 -3.43 8.47
N ALA A 43 -19.24 -4.12 8.07
CA ALA A 43 -19.23 -5.00 6.90
C ALA A 43 -18.83 -4.29 5.59
N ALA A 44 -19.27 -3.05 5.38
CA ALA A 44 -18.89 -2.27 4.20
C ALA A 44 -17.41 -1.91 4.20
N PHE A 45 -16.83 -1.61 5.37
CA PHE A 45 -15.39 -1.40 5.50
C PHE A 45 -14.62 -2.70 5.20
N ARG A 46 -15.12 -3.83 5.70
CA ARG A 46 -14.48 -5.14 5.50
C ARG A 46 -14.29 -5.48 4.03
N VAL A 47 -15.37 -5.37 3.25
CA VAL A 47 -15.39 -5.71 1.83
C VAL A 47 -14.40 -4.87 1.03
N ASN A 48 -14.23 -3.60 1.39
CA ASN A 48 -13.39 -2.67 0.63
C ASN A 48 -11.94 -2.63 1.10
N VAL A 49 -11.66 -3.04 2.35
CA VAL A 49 -10.33 -2.87 2.98
C VAL A 49 -9.67 -4.19 3.33
N THR A 50 -10.39 -5.13 3.96
CA THR A 50 -9.80 -6.34 4.56
C THR A 50 -9.96 -7.60 3.72
N ASP A 51 -11.07 -7.77 2.98
CA ASP A 51 -11.35 -8.99 2.20
C ASP A 51 -10.36 -9.23 1.05
N GLY A 52 -9.67 -8.19 0.56
CA GLY A 52 -8.63 -8.29 -0.47
C GLY A 52 -7.26 -8.76 0.04
N GLY A 53 -7.10 -8.99 1.35
CA GLY A 53 -5.81 -9.26 1.98
C GLY A 53 -5.05 -7.97 2.30
N LEU A 54 -4.90 -7.68 3.59
CA LEU A 54 -4.32 -6.42 4.08
C LEU A 54 -2.78 -6.44 4.00
N THR A 55 -2.21 -6.27 2.81
CA THR A 55 -0.76 -6.09 2.63
C THR A 55 -0.36 -4.62 2.68
N GLN A 56 0.90 -4.31 3.03
CA GLN A 56 1.39 -2.93 3.04
C GLN A 56 1.27 -2.27 1.67
N ASP A 57 1.58 -3.01 0.60
CA ASP A 57 1.54 -2.53 -0.78
C ASP A 57 0.11 -2.18 -1.21
N SER A 58 -0.82 -3.13 -1.05
CA SER A 58 -2.24 -2.91 -1.35
C SER A 58 -2.84 -1.78 -0.51
N PHE A 59 -2.43 -1.67 0.76
CA PHE A 59 -2.88 -0.61 1.65
C PHE A 59 -2.40 0.77 1.23
N ASN A 60 -1.13 0.91 0.80
CA ASN A 60 -0.59 2.18 0.32
C ASN A 60 -1.29 2.70 -0.95
N HIS A 61 -1.84 1.80 -1.77
CA HIS A 61 -2.64 2.15 -2.93
C HIS A 61 -4.06 2.59 -2.56
N LEU A 62 -4.57 2.14 -1.41
CA LEU A 62 -5.92 2.40 -0.95
C LEU A 62 -6.01 3.63 -0.05
N ALA A 63 -5.10 3.75 0.91
CA ALA A 63 -5.14 4.72 1.99
C ALA A 63 -3.76 5.33 2.29
N ALA A 64 -3.75 6.61 2.61
CA ALA A 64 -2.65 7.28 3.26
C ALA A 64 -3.03 7.54 4.72
N VAL A 65 -2.18 7.09 5.66
CA VAL A 65 -2.38 7.31 7.10
C VAL A 65 -1.30 8.22 7.63
N ILE A 66 -1.70 9.31 8.28
CA ILE A 66 -0.81 10.36 8.78
C ILE A 66 -1.03 10.54 10.28
N VAL A 67 0.06 10.57 11.04
CA VAL A 67 0.10 10.87 12.48
C VAL A 67 1.15 11.95 12.69
N ASP A 68 0.76 13.09 13.29
CA ASP A 68 1.66 14.22 13.56
C ASP A 68 2.47 14.73 12.35
N GLY A 69 1.96 14.50 11.13
CA GLY A 69 2.61 14.89 9.87
C GLY A 69 3.46 13.79 9.21
N ASP A 70 3.64 12.65 9.86
CA ASP A 70 4.38 11.50 9.36
C ASP A 70 3.47 10.37 8.86
N PHE A 71 3.91 9.65 7.83
CA PHE A 71 3.18 8.49 7.32
C PHE A 71 3.31 7.29 8.27
N LEU A 72 2.18 6.70 8.63
CA LEU A 72 2.12 5.51 9.47
C LEU A 72 1.98 4.25 8.61
N ALA A 73 2.95 3.34 8.73
CA ALA A 73 2.90 2.05 8.05
C ALA A 73 1.88 1.09 8.71
N LEU A 74 1.44 0.09 7.96
CA LEU A 74 0.40 -0.87 8.37
C LEU A 74 0.78 -1.66 9.62
N HIS A 75 2.06 -2.00 9.75
CA HIS A 75 2.61 -2.75 10.87
C HIS A 75 3.15 -1.86 11.99
N SER A 76 3.09 -0.54 11.83
CA SER A 76 3.54 0.39 12.86
C SER A 76 2.55 0.43 14.02
N THR A 77 3.10 0.61 15.23
CA THR A 77 2.32 0.83 16.44
C THR A 77 1.68 2.21 16.40
N VAL A 78 0.40 2.29 16.80
CA VAL A 78 -0.32 3.56 16.93
C VAL A 78 0.08 4.22 18.24
N PRO A 79 0.56 5.48 18.23
CA PRO A 79 0.90 6.18 19.46
C PRO A 79 -0.36 6.45 20.31
N ALA A 80 -0.24 6.31 21.63
CA ALA A 80 -1.33 6.67 22.54
C ALA A 80 -1.55 8.19 22.53
N GLY A 81 -2.81 8.62 22.52
CA GLY A 81 -3.23 10.01 22.43
C GLY A 81 -3.15 10.61 21.02
N ALA A 82 -2.73 9.84 20.01
CA ALA A 82 -2.56 10.34 18.65
C ALA A 82 -3.90 10.69 17.97
N GLU A 83 -3.86 11.74 17.15
CA GLU A 83 -4.85 11.98 16.12
C GLU A 83 -4.36 11.37 14.80
N VAL A 84 -5.04 10.32 14.36
CA VAL A 84 -4.68 9.55 13.18
C VAL A 84 -5.59 9.94 12.04
N HIS A 85 -5.04 10.47 10.96
CA HIS A 85 -5.83 10.85 9.80
C HIS A 85 -5.71 9.84 8.68
N VAL A 86 -6.84 9.35 8.19
CA VAL A 86 -6.94 8.36 7.11
C VAL A 86 -7.56 9.00 5.89
N PHE A 87 -6.80 9.05 4.79
CA PHE A 87 -7.20 9.68 3.54
C PHE A 87 -7.10 8.70 2.37
N THR A 88 -7.82 8.98 1.29
CA THR A 88 -7.43 8.42 0.00
C THR A 88 -6.11 9.05 -0.43
N PRO A 89 -5.13 8.26 -0.89
CA PRO A 89 -3.88 8.81 -1.37
C PRO A 89 -4.20 9.75 -2.54
N LEU A 90 -3.76 11.00 -2.43
CA LEU A 90 -3.80 11.92 -3.56
C LEU A 90 -2.93 11.28 -4.65
N ALA A 91 -3.53 10.94 -5.78
CA ALA A 91 -2.81 10.35 -6.92
C ALA A 91 -1.71 11.31 -7.40
N GLY A 92 -0.52 11.19 -6.83
CA GLY A 92 0.70 11.84 -7.30
C GLY A 92 1.27 11.08 -8.48
N GLY A 93 0.67 11.24 -9.65
CA GLY A 93 1.31 11.00 -10.95
C GLY A 93 1.65 9.55 -11.30
N ALA A 94 0.66 8.81 -11.80
CA ALA A 94 0.94 8.05 -13.02
C ALA A 94 1.46 9.08 -14.03
N GLY A 95 2.74 9.02 -14.38
CA GLY A 95 3.31 9.85 -15.42
C GLY A 95 2.37 9.78 -16.62
N ARG A 96 1.77 10.91 -16.98
CA ARG A 96 1.24 11.06 -18.34
C ARG A 96 2.38 10.65 -19.27
N PRO A 97 2.15 9.82 -20.30
CA PRO A 97 3.05 9.83 -21.44
C PRO A 97 2.94 11.23 -22.05
N THR A 98 3.80 12.14 -21.60
CA THR A 98 4.05 13.39 -22.32
C THR A 98 4.56 12.97 -23.68
N LYS A 99 3.74 13.18 -24.71
CA LYS A 99 4.18 13.25 -26.11
C LYS A 99 5.11 14.45 -26.24
N ASP A 100 6.34 14.31 -25.74
CA ASP A 100 7.43 15.21 -26.06
C ASP A 100 8.74 14.39 -26.03
N PRO A 101 9.27 14.00 -27.20
CA PRO A 101 10.38 13.04 -27.26
C PRO A 101 11.77 13.63 -26.93
N THR A 102 11.90 14.82 -26.34
CA THR A 102 13.21 15.52 -26.41
C THR A 102 13.89 15.83 -25.07
N ARG A 103 13.34 15.53 -23.88
CA ARG A 103 14.04 15.97 -22.65
C ARG A 103 13.72 15.21 -21.36
N ALA A 104 14.26 14.00 -21.16
CA ALA A 104 14.41 13.42 -19.81
C ALA A 104 15.43 12.27 -19.72
N LEU A 105 16.60 12.41 -20.33
CA LEU A 105 17.81 11.68 -19.89
C LEU A 105 18.41 12.49 -18.73
N ARG A 106 18.16 12.10 -17.46
CA ARG A 106 18.95 12.40 -16.22
C ARG A 106 18.13 12.45 -14.92
N ALA A 107 17.37 11.41 -14.58
CA ALA A 107 16.92 11.23 -13.20
C ALA A 107 16.91 9.75 -12.82
N THR A 108 18.11 9.21 -12.75
CA THR A 108 18.44 7.96 -12.05
C THR A 108 19.08 8.36 -10.71
N LEU A 109 18.77 7.61 -9.64
CA LEU A 109 19.11 7.75 -8.20
C LEU A 109 17.97 8.37 -7.37
N ALA A 110 17.52 7.82 -6.24
CA ALA A 110 17.79 6.55 -5.57
C ALA A 110 16.70 6.35 -4.49
N TRP A 111 16.06 5.19 -4.45
CA TRP A 111 15.36 4.67 -3.26
C TRP A 111 15.79 3.21 -3.08
N PRO A 112 16.11 2.75 -1.85
CA PRO A 112 16.63 1.41 -1.63
C PRO A 112 15.49 0.39 -1.68
N SER A 113 15.42 -0.37 -2.77
CA SER A 113 14.69 -1.64 -2.82
C SER A 113 15.53 -2.72 -2.14
N PRO A 114 15.03 -3.45 -1.12
CA PRO A 114 15.65 -4.70 -0.73
C PRO A 114 15.39 -5.74 -1.82
N LEU A 115 16.50 -6.26 -2.34
CA LEU A 115 16.64 -7.26 -3.39
C LEU A 115 15.86 -8.55 -3.05
N VAL A 116 14.86 -8.88 -3.87
CA VAL A 116 14.43 -10.27 -4.05
C VAL A 116 15.42 -10.91 -5.01
N ASN A 117 16.27 -11.76 -4.47
CA ASN A 117 17.29 -12.51 -5.17
C ASN A 117 16.65 -13.71 -5.90
N VAL A 118 16.08 -13.51 -7.09
CA VAL A 118 15.68 -14.65 -7.95
C VAL A 118 16.85 -14.99 -8.87
N LYS A 119 17.65 -15.96 -8.43
CA LYS A 119 18.70 -16.59 -9.21
C LYS A 119 18.05 -17.57 -10.19
N VAL A 120 17.69 -17.13 -11.40
CA VAL A 120 17.35 -18.05 -12.49
C VAL A 120 18.65 -18.49 -13.16
N SER A 121 19.14 -19.66 -12.76
CA SER A 121 20.09 -20.44 -13.53
C SER A 121 19.35 -21.66 -14.07
N TYR A 122 19.18 -21.73 -15.39
CA TYR A 122 19.17 -23.01 -16.10
C TYR A 122 19.76 -22.83 -17.50
N MET A 123 20.90 -23.46 -17.71
CA MET A 123 21.53 -23.64 -19.02
C MET A 123 20.83 -24.79 -19.78
N ALA A 124 20.80 -24.59 -21.10
CA ALA A 124 20.96 -25.58 -22.17
C ALA A 124 19.98 -26.75 -22.33
N ALA A 125 19.26 -26.75 -23.47
CA ALA A 125 19.09 -27.93 -24.31
C ALA A 125 18.80 -27.53 -25.78
N THR A 126 19.80 -27.80 -26.63
CA THR A 126 19.78 -28.18 -28.06
C THR A 126 18.42 -28.33 -28.78
N HIS A 127 18.25 -27.69 -29.95
CA HIS A 127 18.25 -28.38 -31.26
C HIS A 127 18.07 -27.41 -32.45
N ARG A 128 19.00 -27.46 -33.41
CA ARG A 128 18.88 -26.87 -34.76
C ARG A 128 17.95 -27.72 -35.63
N PRO A 129 17.18 -27.15 -36.57
CA PRO A 129 16.78 -27.85 -37.78
C PRO A 129 17.69 -27.48 -38.97
N PRO A 130 17.95 -28.42 -39.90
CA PRO A 130 18.79 -28.19 -41.07
C PRO A 130 17.95 -27.66 -42.24
N PHE A 131 18.42 -26.62 -42.92
CA PHE A 131 17.98 -26.33 -44.28
C PHE A 131 19.13 -26.63 -45.23
N SER A 132 19.06 -27.83 -45.81
CA SER A 132 19.82 -28.22 -46.99
C SER A 132 19.31 -27.41 -48.18
N ARG A 133 20.24 -26.75 -48.85
CA ARG A 133 20.07 -26.13 -50.16
C ARG A 133 20.36 -27.22 -51.20
N ALA A 134 19.40 -27.55 -52.04
CA ALA A 134 19.61 -28.37 -53.23
C ALA A 134 19.25 -27.53 -54.46
N ASN A 135 20.21 -27.54 -55.40
CA ASN A 135 20.23 -27.13 -56.80
C ASN A 135 18.94 -26.62 -57.44
#